data_AF-A0A8S3K913-F1
#
_entry.id   AF-A0A8S3K913-F1
#
_cell.length_a   1.000
_cell.length_b   1.000
_cell.length_c   1.000
_cell.angle_alpha   90.00
_cell.angle_beta   90.00
_cell.angle_gamma   90.00
#
_symmetry.space_group_name_H-M   'P 1'
#
loop_
_entity.id
_entity.type
_entity.pdbx_description
1 polymer ?
#
loop_
_entity_poly.entity_id
_entity_poly.type
_entity_poly.pdbx_seq_one_letter_code
_entity_poly.pdbx_strand_id
1 'polypeptide(L)'
;MRKSIGKDLSRIAMPIVLNEPLGLLQKLCEEMEYSELLDRASQIDDAFLRLVYVAAFIVSTYSSNHYRTGRKNFNPLLGETYECIREDKGWKFIAEQ
;
A
#
# COMPACT_ATOMS: atom_id res chain seq x y z
N MET A 1 8.34 18.38 -14.31
CA MET A 1 9.34 17.69 -13.47
C MET A 1 10.79 18.17 -13.65
N ARG A 2 11.23 18.68 -14.82
CA ARG A 2 12.64 19.15 -14.99
C ARG A 2 13.10 20.27 -14.04
N LYS A 3 12.18 21.12 -13.54
CA LYS A 3 12.49 22.21 -12.57
C LYS A 3 12.57 21.75 -11.10
N SER A 4 12.31 20.47 -10.82
CA SER A 4 12.17 19.91 -9.47
C SER A 4 13.09 18.72 -9.21
N ILE A 5 14.05 18.46 -10.10
CA ILE A 5 15.03 17.38 -9.93
C ILE A 5 15.83 17.63 -8.64
N GLY A 6 15.85 16.66 -7.73
CA GLY A 6 16.56 16.73 -6.45
C GLY A 6 15.80 17.36 -5.29
N LYS A 7 14.54 17.79 -5.46
CA LYS A 7 13.69 18.28 -4.37
C LYS A 7 12.74 17.18 -3.89
N ASP A 8 12.52 17.14 -2.57
CA ASP A 8 11.48 16.31 -1.97
C ASP A 8 10.11 16.70 -2.54
N LEU A 9 9.47 15.74 -3.23
CA LEU A 9 8.18 15.93 -3.89
C LEU A 9 7.04 16.20 -2.90
N SER A 10 7.22 15.89 -1.60
CA SER A 10 6.25 16.20 -0.54
C SER A 10 6.05 17.71 -0.38
N ARG A 11 7.11 18.52 -0.60
CA ARG A 11 7.13 19.98 -0.40
C ARG A 11 6.76 20.79 -1.64
N ILE A 12 6.44 20.12 -2.75
CA ILE A 12 6.09 20.75 -4.02
C ILE A 12 4.59 20.70 -4.21
N ALA A 13 3.98 21.86 -4.43
CA ALA A 13 2.59 21.95 -4.89
C ALA A 13 2.46 21.29 -6.27
N MET A 14 1.88 20.09 -6.29
CA MET A 14 1.57 19.36 -7.52
C MET A 14 0.15 19.71 -7.97
N PRO A 15 -0.09 19.97 -9.26
CA PRO A 15 -1.45 20.08 -9.79
C PRO A 15 -2.25 18.82 -9.43
N ILE A 16 -3.49 18.99 -8.95
CA ILE A 16 -4.36 17.90 -8.50
C ILE A 16 -4.56 16.80 -9.56
N VAL A 17 -4.46 17.17 -10.84
CA VAL A 17 -4.58 16.27 -12.00
C VAL A 17 -3.47 15.22 -12.04
N LEU A 18 -2.33 15.44 -11.36
CA LEU A 18 -1.23 14.48 -11.26
C LEU A 18 -1.33 13.54 -10.06
N ASN A 19 -2.29 13.77 -9.17
CA ASN A 19 -2.51 12.89 -8.03
C ASN A 19 -3.47 11.76 -8.40
N GLU A 20 -3.23 10.58 -7.84
CA GLU A 20 -4.29 9.57 -7.78
C GLU A 20 -5.29 9.92 -6.67
N PRO A 21 -6.58 9.57 -6.81
CA PRO A 21 -7.61 9.88 -5.82
C PRO A 21 -7.53 8.96 -4.59
N LEU A 22 -6.31 8.75 -4.07
CA LEU A 22 -6.02 7.95 -2.89
C LEU A 22 -5.01 8.66 -1.99
N GLY A 23 -5.23 8.58 -0.68
CA GLY A 23 -4.27 8.99 0.34
C GLY A 23 -3.17 7.96 0.54
N LEU A 24 -2.04 8.36 1.14
CA LEU A 24 -0.98 7.42 1.50
C LEU A 24 -1.48 6.29 2.43
N LEU A 25 -2.33 6.61 3.41
CA LEU A 25 -2.87 5.62 4.35
C LEU A 25 -3.74 4.56 3.64
N GLN A 26 -4.51 4.99 2.63
CA GLN A 26 -5.27 4.08 1.77
C GLN A 26 -4.34 3.22 0.91
N LYS A 27 -3.26 3.81 0.38
CA LYS A 27 -2.25 3.08 -0.38
C LYS A 27 -1.61 1.96 0.44
N LEU A 28 -1.31 2.21 1.72
CA LEU A 28 -0.79 1.17 2.63
C LEU A 28 -1.81 0.02 2.82
N CYS A 29 -3.10 0.33 2.89
CA CYS A 29 -4.13 -0.70 2.97
C CYS A 29 -4.20 -1.58 1.71
N GLU A 30 -3.85 -1.06 0.53
CA GLU A 30 -3.83 -1.87 -0.71
C GLU A 30 -2.78 -2.98 -0.67
N GLU A 31 -1.75 -2.88 0.17
CA GLU A 31 -0.77 -3.97 0.35
C GLU A 31 -1.42 -5.26 0.87
N MET A 32 -2.59 -5.14 1.51
CA MET A 32 -3.40 -6.27 1.99
C MET A 32 -4.31 -6.86 0.89
N GLU A 33 -4.10 -6.53 -0.39
CA GLU A 33 -4.87 -7.08 -1.50
C GLU A 33 -4.78 -8.61 -1.59
N TYR A 34 -3.62 -9.20 -1.33
CA TYR A 34 -3.43 -10.66 -1.39
C TYR A 34 -3.22 -11.28 0.00
N SER A 35 -3.95 -10.78 1.01
CA SER A 35 -3.84 -11.23 2.40
C SER A 35 -4.06 -12.73 2.58
N GLU A 36 -4.78 -13.39 1.68
CA GLU A 36 -5.00 -14.84 1.69
C GLU A 36 -3.70 -15.67 1.61
N LEU A 37 -2.60 -15.06 1.12
CA LEU A 37 -1.28 -15.68 1.14
C LEU A 37 -0.76 -15.85 2.57
N LEU A 38 -1.07 -14.90 3.47
CA LEU A 38 -0.73 -14.98 4.89
C LEU A 38 -1.60 -16.02 5.61
N ASP A 39 -2.89 -16.09 5.25
CA ASP A 39 -3.79 -17.13 5.78
C ASP A 39 -3.28 -18.52 5.42
N ARG A 40 -2.89 -18.74 4.15
CA ARG A 40 -2.27 -20.00 3.72
C ARG A 40 -0.95 -20.27 4.44
N ALA A 41 -0.09 -19.26 4.56
CA ALA A 41 1.18 -19.39 5.28
C ALA A 41 0.98 -19.84 6.73
N SER A 42 -0.09 -19.39 7.40
CA SER A 42 -0.41 -19.74 8.79
C SER A 42 -0.75 -21.22 9.00
N GLN A 43 -1.20 -21.91 7.95
CA GLN A 43 -1.60 -23.33 7.99
C GLN A 43 -0.47 -24.29 7.59
N ILE A 44 0.74 -23.78 7.34
CA ILE A 44 1.88 -24.57 6.85
C ILE A 44 2.88 -24.80 7.99
N ASP A 45 3.11 -26.07 8.31
CA ASP A 45 4.08 -26.48 9.34
C ASP A 45 5.52 -26.24 8.90
N ASP A 46 5.86 -26.59 7.65
CA ASP A 46 7.20 -26.39 7.09
C ASP A 46 7.57 -24.91 7.02
N ALA A 47 8.62 -24.55 7.77
CA ALA A 47 9.11 -23.18 7.86
C ALA A 47 9.58 -22.61 6.51
N PHE A 48 10.17 -23.44 5.63
CA PHE A 48 10.66 -22.98 4.34
C PHE A 48 9.50 -22.68 3.40
N LEU A 49 8.52 -23.59 3.32
CA LEU A 49 7.34 -23.36 2.51
C LEU A 49 6.51 -22.18 3.02
N ARG A 50 6.39 -22.01 4.35
CA ARG A 50 5.76 -20.82 4.95
C ARG A 50 6.47 -19.52 4.52
N LEU A 51 7.79 -19.51 4.51
CA LEU A 51 8.57 -18.35 4.05
C LEU A 51 8.32 -18.04 2.57
N VAL A 52 8.15 -19.04 1.71
CA VAL A 52 7.81 -18.84 0.29
C VAL A 52 6.49 -18.06 0.14
N TYR A 53 5.45 -18.40 0.92
CA TYR A 53 4.18 -17.67 0.89
C TYR A 53 4.30 -16.24 1.42
N VAL A 54 5.07 -16.02 2.49
CA VAL A 54 5.34 -14.67 3.00
C VAL A 54 6.11 -13.84 1.96
N ALA A 55 7.11 -14.43 1.29
CA ALA A 55 7.85 -13.77 0.23
C ALA A 55 6.94 -13.42 -0.97
N ALA A 56 6.06 -14.34 -1.37
CA ALA A 56 5.07 -14.09 -2.40
C ALA A 56 4.11 -12.95 -2.02
N PHE A 57 3.66 -12.89 -0.76
CA PHE A 57 2.84 -11.78 -0.25
C PHE A 57 3.57 -10.44 -0.38
N ILE A 58 4.82 -10.36 0.06
CA ILE A 58 5.62 -9.12 -0.03
C ILE A 58 5.80 -8.67 -1.49
N VAL A 59 6.04 -9.60 -2.42
CA VAL A 59 6.16 -9.26 -3.85
C VAL A 59 4.83 -8.82 -4.43
N SER A 60 3.71 -9.39 -3.97
CA SER A 60 2.37 -9.08 -4.49
C SER A 60 1.97 -7.62 -4.24
N THR A 61 2.49 -6.94 -3.22
CA THR A 61 2.17 -5.53 -2.92
C THR A 61 2.54 -4.58 -4.06
N TYR A 62 3.53 -4.96 -4.88
CA TYR A 62 3.97 -4.19 -6.05
C TYR A 62 3.04 -4.33 -7.26
N SER A 63 2.15 -5.32 -7.30
CA SER A 63 1.25 -5.54 -8.46
C SER A 63 0.37 -4.31 -8.71
N SER A 64 -0.09 -3.69 -7.63
CA SER A 64 -0.97 -2.51 -7.60
C SER A 64 -0.33 -1.27 -8.25
N ASN A 65 1.00 -1.22 -8.32
CA ASN A 65 1.79 -0.10 -8.84
C ASN A 65 1.98 -0.16 -10.37
N HIS A 66 1.87 -1.35 -10.98
CA HIS A 66 2.14 -1.53 -12.42
C HIS A 66 1.32 -0.55 -13.28
N TYR A 67 0.02 -0.42 -13.00
CA TYR A 67 -0.91 0.43 -13.76
C TYR A 67 -0.97 1.89 -13.28
N ARG A 68 -0.30 2.23 -12.18
CA ARG A 68 -0.38 3.56 -11.53
C ARG A 68 0.98 4.26 -11.39
N THR A 69 1.97 3.78 -12.14
CA THR A 69 3.35 4.28 -12.11
C THR A 69 3.40 5.80 -12.31
N GLY A 70 4.08 6.51 -11.39
CA GLY A 70 4.35 7.94 -11.50
C GLY A 70 3.24 8.89 -11.03
N ARG A 71 2.13 8.36 -10.49
CA ARG A 71 1.11 9.18 -9.80
C ARG A 71 1.50 9.39 -8.34
N LYS A 72 1.27 10.60 -7.83
CA LYS A 72 1.53 10.94 -6.43
C LYS A 72 0.25 10.71 -5.64
N ASN A 73 0.35 10.09 -4.47
CA ASN A 73 -0.78 9.94 -3.56
C ASN A 73 -0.97 11.24 -2.77
N PHE A 74 -2.16 11.48 -2.23
CA PHE A 74 -2.34 12.60 -1.32
C PHE A 74 -1.46 12.39 -0.08
N ASN A 75 -0.73 13.44 0.29
CA ASN A 75 0.03 13.44 1.53
C ASN A 75 -0.98 13.62 2.67
N PRO A 76 -1.13 12.63 3.55
CA PRO A 76 -2.09 12.73 4.65
C PRO A 76 -1.75 13.91 5.56
N LEU A 77 -2.78 14.50 6.15
CA LEU A 77 -2.62 15.53 7.17
C LEU A 77 -2.16 14.89 8.49
N LEU A 78 -1.52 15.68 9.36
CA LEU A 78 -1.17 15.23 10.70
C LEU A 78 -2.45 14.87 11.47
N GLY A 79 -2.52 13.65 12.01
CA GLY A 79 -3.71 13.12 12.69
C GLY A 79 -4.82 12.65 11.74
N GLU A 80 -4.57 12.60 10.43
CA GLU A 80 -5.46 11.92 9.49
C GLU A 80 -5.43 10.42 9.78
N THR A 81 -6.61 9.79 9.82
CA THR A 81 -6.77 8.36 10.06
C THR A 81 -7.47 7.68 8.89
N TYR A 82 -7.15 6.42 8.64
CA TYR A 82 -7.87 5.56 7.71
C TYR A 82 -8.15 4.20 8.33
N GLU A 83 -9.38 3.71 8.14
CA GLU A 83 -9.80 2.38 8.55
C GLU A 83 -10.43 1.61 7.37
N CYS A 84 -10.22 0.30 7.35
CA CYS A 84 -10.82 -0.58 6.36
C CYS A 84 -11.16 -1.93 7.01
N ILE A 85 -12.45 -2.27 7.01
CA ILE A 85 -12.95 -3.54 7.54
C ILE A 85 -13.31 -4.42 6.34
N ARG A 86 -12.63 -5.55 6.21
CA ARG A 86 -12.84 -6.53 5.14
C ARG A 86 -13.32 -7.84 5.74
N GLU A 87 -14.63 -7.92 6.00
CA GLU A 87 -15.27 -9.14 6.50
C GLU A 87 -15.09 -10.31 5.55
N ASP A 88 -15.10 -10.03 4.23
CA ASP A 88 -14.86 -11.00 3.18
C ASP A 88 -13.43 -11.59 3.19
N LYS A 89 -12.46 -10.88 3.80
CA LYS A 89 -11.06 -11.32 3.94
C LYS A 89 -10.64 -11.58 5.38
N GLY A 90 -11.52 -11.41 6.36
CA GLY A 90 -11.26 -11.70 7.76
C GLY A 90 -10.31 -10.74 8.48
N TRP A 91 -10.09 -9.52 7.99
CA TRP A 91 -9.17 -8.55 8.63
C TRP A 91 -9.74 -7.14 8.79
N LYS A 92 -9.11 -6.38 9.71
CA LYS A 92 -9.39 -4.97 9.99
C LYS A 92 -8.08 -4.20 9.95
N PHE A 93 -8.04 -3.13 9.18
CA PHE A 93 -6.88 -2.25 9.01
C PHE A 93 -7.17 -0.89 9.65
N ILE A 94 -6.17 -0.34 10.34
CA ILE A 94 -6.16 1.02 10.87
C ILE A 94 -4.79 1.64 10.65
N ALA A 95 -4.76 2.90 10.23
CA ALA A 95 -3.54 3.67 10.08
C ALA A 95 -3.78 5.15 10.43
N GLU A 96 -2.73 5.82 10.89
CA GLU A 96 -2.72 7.24 11.28
C GLU A 96 -1.41 7.88 10.79
N GLN A 97 -1.45 9.18 10.50
CA GLN A 97 -0.31 9.99 10.06
C GLN A 97 0.29 10.87 11.16
#